data_AF-A0AAX6EVH6-F1
#
_entry.id   AF-A0AAX6EVH6-F1
#
_cell.length_a   1.000
_cell.length_b   1.000
_cell.length_c   1.000
_cell.angle_alpha   90.00
_cell.angle_beta   90.00
_cell.angle_gamma   90.00
#
_symmetry.space_group_name_H-M   'P 1'
#
loop_
_entity.id
_entity.type
_entity.pdbx_description
1 polymer ?
#
loop_
_entity_poly.entity_id
_entity_poly.type
_entity_poly.pdbx_seq_one_letter_code
_entity_poly.pdbx_strand_id
1 'polypeptide(L)'
;MPIPDIYMKGELHDEKRDGRHLPPAPVAIDYSTSPDNFDSSNETAAEQIAANLALLYHHMVSGATKPELFMGCRLRPGEDGACSGTGTIEAAPHNTVHMWVGNIEMPSTRTWGLSTPPRATVFYAHHANLDRLWVLWRQLNGYDKSQREFDDPQWLDSHFYFYDENADLVRVKVRDAIDMDRLRYAYEEVDLPWLDARPRPSVPPNVARSLLRAKENDDNLLRMATNKGPWTLEETVRVQVARPKSTIKAREEEEVLVVEGISVENEMYAKFDVYINLVDETMASPRSREFAGCFVKMKGADMATKGRRRNIKFGISEILEDLEADEEESIWVSLVPRGGTGNVTRVDGIRIDYMP
;
A
#
# COMPACT_ATOMS: atom_id res chain seq x y z
N MET A 1 -7.09 2.99 -18.28
CA MET A 1 -5.81 2.37 -17.87
C MET A 1 -5.90 0.84 -18.05
N PRO A 2 -6.13 0.31 -19.26
CA PRO A 2 -6.26 -1.13 -19.48
C PRO A 2 -4.90 -1.82 -19.57
N ILE A 3 -4.89 -3.15 -19.60
CA ILE A 3 -3.73 -3.92 -20.08
C ILE A 3 -3.38 -3.45 -21.51
N PRO A 4 -2.12 -3.13 -21.83
CA PRO A 4 -1.77 -2.66 -23.17
C PRO A 4 -2.08 -3.72 -24.25
N ASP A 5 -2.64 -3.29 -25.39
CA ASP A 5 -3.07 -4.18 -26.48
C ASP A 5 -1.96 -5.08 -27.04
N ILE A 6 -0.69 -4.67 -26.91
CA ILE A 6 0.46 -5.47 -27.32
C ILE A 6 0.55 -6.79 -26.55
N TYR A 7 0.05 -6.85 -25.31
CA TYR A 7 0.01 -8.06 -24.49
C TYR A 7 -1.17 -8.96 -24.85
N MET A 8 -2.04 -8.56 -25.77
CA MET A 8 -3.20 -9.36 -26.20
C MET A 8 -2.88 -10.23 -27.42
N LYS A 9 -1.65 -10.16 -27.96
CA LYS A 9 -1.29 -10.77 -29.25
C LYS A 9 0.12 -11.39 -29.22
N GLY A 10 0.31 -12.42 -30.04
CA GLY A 10 1.64 -13.00 -30.31
C GLY A 10 2.35 -13.54 -29.06
N GLU A 11 3.66 -13.40 -29.03
CA GLU A 11 4.53 -13.93 -27.96
C GLU A 11 4.36 -13.22 -26.61
N LEU A 12 3.72 -12.05 -26.60
CA LEU A 12 3.43 -11.31 -25.37
C LEU A 12 2.08 -11.72 -24.73
N HIS A 13 1.30 -12.56 -25.41
CA HIS A 13 0.03 -13.04 -24.90
C HIS A 13 0.23 -14.12 -23.82
N ASP A 14 -0.58 -14.06 -22.77
CA ASP A 14 -0.69 -15.13 -21.77
C ASP A 14 -2.17 -15.44 -21.53
N GLU A 15 -2.55 -16.69 -21.78
CA GLU A 15 -3.90 -17.23 -21.60
C GLU A 15 -4.31 -17.35 -20.13
N LYS A 16 -3.37 -17.25 -19.18
CA LYS A 16 -3.59 -17.45 -17.74
C LYS A 16 -3.96 -16.17 -16.97
N ARG A 17 -4.46 -15.16 -17.67
CA ARG A 17 -4.99 -13.93 -17.09
C ARG A 17 -6.47 -14.08 -16.74
N ASP A 18 -6.95 -13.22 -15.86
CA ASP A 18 -8.39 -13.13 -15.60
C ASP A 18 -9.11 -12.54 -16.83
N GLY A 19 -9.98 -13.33 -17.46
CA GLY A 19 -10.70 -12.93 -18.66
C GLY A 19 -11.60 -11.70 -18.47
N ARG A 20 -12.03 -11.42 -17.23
CA ARG A 20 -12.90 -10.29 -16.88
C ARG A 20 -12.14 -8.96 -16.84
N HIS A 21 -10.83 -9.03 -16.68
CA HIS A 21 -9.93 -7.89 -16.53
C HIS A 21 -9.19 -7.56 -17.84
N LEU A 22 -9.52 -8.26 -18.93
CA LEU A 22 -8.96 -7.96 -20.24
C LEU A 22 -9.50 -6.62 -20.78
N PRO A 23 -8.79 -5.96 -21.70
CA PRO A 23 -9.25 -4.72 -22.33
C PRO A 23 -10.69 -4.86 -22.88
N PRO A 24 -11.53 -3.84 -22.72
CA PRO A 24 -11.21 -2.45 -22.35
C PRO A 24 -11.24 -2.14 -20.84
N ALA A 25 -11.32 -3.13 -19.96
CA ALA A 25 -11.43 -2.90 -18.51
C ALA A 25 -10.23 -2.10 -17.97
N PRO A 26 -10.45 -0.98 -17.23
CA PRO A 26 -9.35 -0.32 -16.52
C PRO A 26 -8.88 -1.21 -15.37
N VAL A 27 -7.56 -1.21 -15.12
CA VAL A 27 -7.00 -1.85 -13.94
C VAL A 27 -7.63 -1.29 -12.66
N ALA A 28 -7.93 -2.14 -11.69
CA ALA A 28 -8.26 -1.70 -10.33
C ALA A 28 -6.98 -1.78 -9.49
N ILE A 29 -6.29 -0.65 -9.28
CA ILE A 29 -5.04 -0.69 -8.52
C ILE A 29 -5.23 -0.78 -7.01
N ASP A 30 -6.48 -0.69 -6.54
CA ASP A 30 -6.87 -1.00 -5.16
C ASP A 30 -7.60 -2.35 -5.06
N TYR A 31 -7.37 -3.26 -6.02
CA TYR A 31 -8.13 -4.51 -6.13
C TYR A 31 -8.16 -5.33 -4.83
N SER A 32 -9.30 -5.96 -4.57
CA SER A 32 -9.46 -6.93 -3.49
C SER A 32 -10.29 -8.12 -3.96
N THR A 33 -9.91 -9.34 -3.56
CA THR A 33 -10.60 -10.55 -3.99
C THR A 33 -11.93 -10.71 -3.25
N SER A 34 -13.09 -10.69 -3.91
CA SER A 34 -14.36 -11.02 -3.24
C SER A 34 -14.53 -12.54 -3.08
N PRO A 35 -15.07 -13.06 -1.94
CA PRO A 35 -15.41 -14.48 -1.77
C PRO A 35 -16.34 -15.03 -2.85
N ASP A 36 -17.21 -14.17 -3.40
CA ASP A 36 -18.16 -14.54 -4.45
C ASP A 36 -17.58 -14.38 -5.86
N ASN A 37 -16.26 -14.13 -5.97
CA ASN A 37 -15.54 -13.84 -7.20
C ASN A 37 -16.10 -12.65 -8.00
N PHE A 38 -17.14 -11.97 -7.54
CA PHE A 38 -17.72 -10.83 -8.23
C PHE A 38 -17.03 -9.57 -7.74
N ASP A 39 -16.40 -8.83 -8.67
CA ASP A 39 -16.06 -7.43 -8.43
C ASP A 39 -17.40 -6.70 -8.26
N SER A 40 -17.84 -6.55 -7.02
CA SER A 40 -19.14 -5.97 -6.67
C SER A 40 -19.18 -4.46 -6.84
N SER A 41 -18.07 -3.87 -7.32
CA SER A 41 -18.06 -2.49 -7.73
C SER A 41 -18.84 -2.37 -9.05
N ASN A 42 -20.09 -1.89 -8.97
CA ASN A 42 -20.81 -1.33 -10.13
C ASN A 42 -20.15 0.00 -10.60
N GLU A 43 -18.85 0.15 -10.41
CA GLU A 43 -18.11 1.36 -10.76
C GLU A 43 -17.94 1.45 -12.27
N THR A 44 -18.24 2.61 -12.80
CA THR A 44 -17.95 2.94 -14.19
C THR A 44 -16.44 3.00 -14.41
N ALA A 45 -16.01 2.85 -15.67
CA ALA A 45 -14.59 2.99 -16.00
C ALA A 45 -14.00 4.35 -15.58
N ALA A 46 -14.81 5.41 -15.58
CA ALA A 46 -14.42 6.74 -15.12
C ALA A 46 -14.21 6.80 -13.61
N GLU A 47 -15.07 6.16 -12.83
CA GLU A 47 -14.94 6.08 -11.37
C GLU A 47 -13.71 5.25 -10.97
N GLN A 48 -13.46 4.13 -11.64
CA GLN A 48 -12.26 3.32 -11.41
C GLN A 48 -10.98 4.10 -11.72
N ILE A 49 -10.96 4.88 -12.82
CA ILE A 49 -9.82 5.74 -13.15
C ILE A 49 -9.62 6.82 -12.07
N ALA A 50 -10.69 7.46 -11.61
CA ALA A 50 -10.60 8.46 -10.54
C ALA A 50 -10.07 7.85 -9.23
N ALA A 51 -10.52 6.64 -8.86
CA ALA A 51 -10.01 5.91 -7.71
C ALA A 51 -8.52 5.56 -7.85
N ASN A 52 -8.09 5.13 -9.04
CA ASN A 52 -6.67 4.86 -9.31
C ASN A 52 -5.80 6.11 -9.17
N LEU A 53 -6.26 7.25 -9.71
CA LEU A 53 -5.52 8.50 -9.60
C LEU A 53 -5.41 8.98 -8.14
N ALA A 54 -6.50 8.89 -7.38
CA ALA A 54 -6.53 9.22 -5.96
C ALA A 54 -5.60 8.31 -5.13
N LEU A 55 -5.61 7.00 -5.38
CA LEU A 55 -4.71 6.07 -4.69
C LEU A 55 -3.25 6.36 -5.02
N LEU A 56 -2.91 6.63 -6.29
CA LEU A 56 -1.55 6.98 -6.69
C LEU A 56 -1.11 8.29 -6.03
N TYR A 57 -1.96 9.31 -5.96
CA TYR A 57 -1.65 10.53 -5.22
C TYR A 57 -1.26 10.19 -3.77
N HIS A 58 -2.10 9.41 -3.08
CA HIS A 58 -1.85 9.04 -1.70
C HIS A 58 -0.53 8.26 -1.55
N HIS A 59 -0.33 7.21 -2.34
CA HIS A 59 0.84 6.33 -2.20
C HIS A 59 2.15 6.91 -2.76
N MET A 60 2.12 7.99 -3.53
CA MET A 60 3.30 8.69 -4.05
C MET A 60 3.61 10.00 -3.33
N VAL A 61 2.61 10.63 -2.71
CA VAL A 61 2.71 11.96 -2.11
C VAL A 61 2.37 11.87 -0.62
N SER A 62 1.08 11.87 -0.27
CA SER A 62 0.63 12.07 1.11
C SER A 62 1.07 10.98 2.09
N GLY A 63 1.07 9.72 1.67
CA GLY A 63 1.43 8.56 2.50
C GLY A 63 2.91 8.17 2.38
N ALA A 64 3.69 8.84 1.54
CA ALA A 64 5.04 8.46 1.16
C ALA A 64 6.07 9.57 1.40
N THR A 65 5.86 10.40 2.43
CA THR A 65 6.72 11.56 2.75
C THR A 65 8.13 11.19 3.25
N LYS A 66 8.34 9.92 3.63
CA LYS A 66 9.63 9.41 4.14
C LYS A 66 10.06 8.15 3.37
N PRO A 67 11.37 7.92 3.18
CA PRO A 67 11.89 6.72 2.53
C PRO A 67 11.33 5.40 3.09
N GLU A 68 11.19 5.29 4.41
CA GLU A 68 10.65 4.08 5.05
C GLU A 68 9.18 3.83 4.70
N LEU A 69 8.38 4.90 4.55
CA LEU A 69 6.98 4.77 4.16
C LEU A 69 6.86 4.32 2.68
N PHE A 70 7.72 4.85 1.81
CA PHE A 70 7.70 4.51 0.39
C PHE A 70 8.30 3.13 0.07
N MET A 71 9.49 2.85 0.61
CA MET A 71 10.30 1.66 0.29
C MET A 71 10.05 0.48 1.25
N GLY A 72 9.35 0.72 2.36
CA GLY A 72 9.18 -0.26 3.43
C GLY A 72 10.30 -0.21 4.45
N CYS A 73 10.14 -1.01 5.50
CA CYS A 73 11.04 -0.96 6.64
C CYS A 73 12.32 -1.79 6.46
N ARG A 74 13.28 -1.52 7.34
CA ARG A 74 14.63 -2.09 7.26
C ARG A 74 14.62 -3.60 7.46
N LEU A 75 15.12 -4.33 6.46
CA LEU A 75 15.39 -5.76 6.56
C LEU A 75 16.89 -5.99 6.80
N ARG A 76 17.22 -6.72 7.87
CA ARG A 76 18.60 -7.09 8.24
C ARG A 76 18.75 -8.60 8.38
N PRO A 77 19.96 -9.15 8.17
CA PRO A 77 20.23 -10.55 8.45
C PRO A 77 19.97 -10.92 9.92
N GLY A 78 19.51 -12.15 10.16
CA GLY A 78 19.24 -12.67 11.51
C GLY A 78 17.78 -12.60 11.92
N GLU A 79 17.43 -13.28 13.03
CA GLU A 79 16.04 -13.39 13.48
C GLU A 79 15.46 -12.05 13.96
N ASP A 80 16.27 -11.23 14.62
CA ASP A 80 15.88 -9.93 15.18
C ASP A 80 15.93 -8.78 14.16
N GLY A 81 16.40 -9.05 12.93
CA GLY A 81 16.60 -8.05 11.87
C GLY A 81 15.41 -7.87 10.93
N ALA A 82 14.36 -8.70 11.08
CA ALA A 82 13.23 -8.71 10.16
C ALA A 82 12.15 -7.71 10.58
N CYS A 83 12.22 -6.50 10.04
CA CYS A 83 11.02 -5.71 9.88
C CYS A 83 10.32 -6.12 8.56
N SER A 84 8.99 -6.28 8.61
CA SER A 84 8.18 -6.82 7.50
C SER A 84 7.01 -5.89 7.13
N GLY A 85 7.14 -4.60 7.44
CA GLY A 85 6.25 -3.53 6.98
C GLY A 85 6.58 -3.18 5.53
N THR A 86 5.63 -3.38 4.65
CA THR A 86 5.72 -3.06 3.21
C THR A 86 5.68 -1.55 2.99
N GLY A 87 6.32 -1.08 1.92
CA GLY A 87 6.17 0.29 1.45
C GLY A 87 4.80 0.55 0.82
N THR A 88 4.44 1.83 0.62
CA THR A 88 3.16 2.23 0.00
C THR A 88 2.94 1.57 -1.35
N ILE A 89 3.94 1.65 -2.25
CA ILE A 89 3.85 1.12 -3.62
C ILE A 89 3.87 -0.40 -3.66
N GLU A 90 4.61 -1.04 -2.76
CA GLU A 90 4.60 -2.50 -2.60
C GLU A 90 3.21 -3.00 -2.18
N ALA A 91 2.56 -2.32 -1.23
CA ALA A 91 1.21 -2.64 -0.78
C ALA A 91 0.18 -2.45 -1.90
N ALA A 92 0.15 -1.26 -2.53
CA ALA A 92 -0.60 -1.01 -3.76
C ALA A 92 0.07 0.13 -4.54
N PRO A 93 0.21 0.07 -5.87
CA PRO A 93 -0.48 -0.84 -6.78
C PRO A 93 0.19 -2.22 -6.96
N HIS A 94 1.39 -2.48 -6.43
CA HIS A 94 2.12 -3.71 -6.77
C HIS A 94 1.33 -4.99 -6.40
N ASN A 95 1.09 -5.24 -5.11
CA ASN A 95 0.44 -6.48 -4.68
C ASN A 95 -0.98 -6.63 -5.25
N THR A 96 -1.73 -5.52 -5.36
CA THR A 96 -3.10 -5.50 -5.88
C THR A 96 -3.18 -5.76 -7.38
N VAL A 97 -2.27 -5.20 -8.19
CA VAL A 97 -2.22 -5.45 -9.64
C VAL A 97 -1.82 -6.91 -9.94
N HIS A 98 -0.91 -7.48 -9.14
CA HIS A 98 -0.62 -8.91 -9.22
C HIS A 98 -1.87 -9.77 -9.00
N MET A 99 -2.74 -9.38 -8.06
CA MET A 99 -3.99 -10.09 -7.82
C MET A 99 -5.03 -9.81 -8.92
N TRP A 100 -5.06 -8.60 -9.47
CA TRP A 100 -6.00 -8.21 -10.53
C TRP A 100 -5.67 -8.91 -11.85
N VAL A 101 -4.42 -8.95 -12.29
CA VAL A 101 -4.06 -9.64 -13.56
C VAL A 101 -4.28 -11.16 -13.44
N GLY A 102 -4.16 -11.70 -12.24
CA GLY A 102 -4.15 -13.15 -12.03
C GLY A 102 -5.49 -13.83 -12.11
N ASN A 103 -5.53 -14.97 -12.82
CA ASN A 103 -6.71 -15.81 -12.84
C ASN A 103 -6.88 -16.52 -11.48
N ILE A 104 -7.86 -16.06 -10.71
CA ILE A 104 -8.22 -16.56 -9.38
C ILE A 104 -8.84 -17.97 -9.40
N GLU A 105 -9.30 -18.44 -10.56
CA GLU A 105 -9.91 -19.76 -10.69
C GLU A 105 -8.85 -20.87 -10.75
N MET A 106 -7.64 -20.60 -11.28
CA MET A 106 -6.59 -21.61 -11.35
C MET A 106 -5.71 -21.63 -10.09
N PRO A 107 -5.63 -22.74 -9.34
CA PRO A 107 -4.87 -22.82 -8.08
C PRO A 107 -3.38 -22.43 -8.19
N SER A 108 -2.77 -22.60 -9.37
CA SER A 108 -1.38 -22.27 -9.68
C SER A 108 -1.16 -20.83 -10.18
N THR A 109 -2.24 -20.08 -10.46
CA THR A 109 -2.19 -18.67 -10.90
C THR A 109 -3.05 -17.74 -10.05
N ARG A 110 -3.69 -18.28 -9.00
CA ARG A 110 -4.45 -17.57 -7.94
C ARG A 110 -3.71 -16.40 -7.33
N THR A 111 -2.42 -16.37 -7.52
CA THR A 111 -1.55 -15.25 -7.24
C THR A 111 -0.61 -15.24 -8.43
N TRP A 112 -0.57 -14.18 -9.22
CA TRP A 112 0.63 -13.91 -10.04
C TRP A 112 1.84 -13.55 -9.15
N GLY A 113 1.85 -14.03 -7.92
CA GLY A 113 2.85 -13.78 -6.89
C GLY A 113 3.86 -14.90 -6.85
N LEU A 114 5.12 -14.48 -6.78
CA LEU A 114 6.38 -15.15 -6.44
C LEU A 114 6.69 -16.55 -7.03
N SER A 115 5.73 -17.46 -7.21
CA SER A 115 5.96 -18.82 -7.72
C SER A 115 5.65 -19.01 -9.22
N THR A 116 4.90 -18.10 -9.85
CA THR A 116 4.60 -18.11 -11.30
C THR A 116 4.88 -16.79 -12.10
N PRO A 117 5.39 -15.67 -11.53
CA PRO A 117 5.43 -14.38 -12.23
C PRO A 117 6.28 -14.29 -13.51
N PRO A 118 7.49 -14.91 -13.64
CA PRO A 118 8.34 -14.63 -14.80
C PRO A 118 7.85 -15.27 -16.11
N ARG A 119 6.75 -16.05 -16.07
CA ARG A 119 6.20 -16.70 -17.28
C ARG A 119 5.34 -15.78 -18.13
N ALA A 120 4.91 -14.64 -17.59
CA ALA A 120 4.18 -13.67 -18.38
C ALA A 120 4.95 -12.39 -18.56
N THR A 121 5.01 -11.96 -19.81
CA THR A 121 5.76 -10.81 -20.26
C THR A 121 5.30 -9.49 -19.64
N VAL A 122 4.01 -9.36 -19.31
CA VAL A 122 3.45 -8.14 -18.68
C VAL A 122 3.99 -7.91 -17.25
N PHE A 123 4.50 -8.94 -16.58
CA PHE A 123 5.17 -8.82 -15.28
C PHE A 123 6.33 -7.82 -15.33
N TYR A 124 7.18 -7.94 -16.34
CA TYR A 124 8.35 -7.07 -16.48
C TYR A 124 7.95 -5.61 -16.75
N ALA A 125 6.89 -5.37 -17.54
CA ALA A 125 6.39 -4.02 -17.76
C ALA A 125 5.69 -3.43 -16.52
N HIS A 126 5.01 -4.25 -15.72
CA HIS A 126 4.49 -3.82 -14.43
C HIS A 126 5.64 -3.35 -13.52
N HIS A 127 6.68 -4.18 -13.35
CA HIS A 127 7.85 -3.81 -12.53
C HIS A 127 8.67 -2.66 -13.11
N ALA A 128 8.73 -2.51 -14.45
CA ALA A 128 9.33 -1.35 -15.06
C ALA A 128 8.59 -0.06 -14.68
N ASN A 129 7.26 -0.09 -14.56
CA ASN A 129 6.53 1.07 -14.07
C ASN A 129 6.71 1.29 -12.55
N LEU A 130 6.89 0.24 -11.75
CA LEU A 130 7.21 0.38 -10.32
C LEU A 130 8.60 1.01 -10.10
N ASP A 131 9.60 0.62 -10.90
CA ASP A 131 10.91 1.27 -10.95
C ASP A 131 10.77 2.74 -11.34
N ARG A 132 9.99 3.05 -12.39
CA ARG A 132 9.64 4.43 -12.77
C ARG A 132 9.00 5.22 -11.63
N LEU A 133 8.11 4.62 -10.84
CA LEU A 133 7.48 5.29 -9.69
C LEU A 133 8.54 5.63 -8.62
N TRP A 134 9.53 4.79 -8.37
CA TRP A 134 10.63 5.15 -7.48
C TRP A 134 11.41 6.38 -7.98
N VAL A 135 11.69 6.46 -9.29
CA VAL A 135 12.33 7.64 -9.89
C VAL A 135 11.51 8.92 -9.69
N LEU A 136 10.20 8.85 -9.94
CA LEU A 136 9.31 10.00 -9.76
C LEU A 136 9.19 10.40 -8.29
N TRP A 137 9.07 9.42 -7.39
CA TRP A 137 9.02 9.68 -5.96
C TRP A 137 10.28 10.39 -5.47
N ARG A 138 11.47 9.97 -5.94
CA ARG A 138 12.73 10.65 -5.65
C ARG A 138 12.70 12.11 -6.10
N GLN A 139 12.27 12.37 -7.34
CA GLN A 139 12.19 13.73 -7.89
C GLN A 139 11.23 14.61 -7.08
N LEU A 140 10.05 14.10 -6.73
CA LEU A 140 9.05 14.83 -5.93
C LEU A 140 9.55 15.17 -4.53
N ASN A 141 10.42 14.32 -3.97
CA ASN A 141 11.02 14.52 -2.65
C ASN A 141 12.39 15.22 -2.70
N GLY A 142 12.75 15.80 -3.85
CA GLY A 142 13.96 16.60 -4.00
C GLY A 142 15.27 15.80 -4.02
N TYR A 143 15.22 14.49 -4.24
CA TYR A 143 16.41 13.67 -4.42
C TYR A 143 17.01 13.87 -5.81
N ASP A 144 18.29 14.22 -5.85
CA ASP A 144 19.15 14.12 -7.04
C ASP A 144 19.62 12.67 -7.25
N LYS A 145 20.07 12.35 -8.46
CA LYS A 145 20.60 11.05 -8.89
C LYS A 145 21.72 10.54 -7.98
N SER A 146 22.51 11.44 -7.42
CA SER A 146 23.66 11.12 -6.57
C SER A 146 23.32 10.94 -5.08
N GLN A 147 22.13 11.37 -4.65
CA GLN A 147 21.68 11.25 -3.26
C GLN A 147 21.14 9.85 -2.96
N ARG A 148 21.16 9.50 -1.67
CA ARG A 148 20.73 8.19 -1.16
C ARG A 148 19.52 8.39 -0.25
N GLU A 149 18.55 7.49 -0.37
CA GLU A 149 17.37 7.44 0.49
C GLU A 149 17.73 6.97 1.90
N PHE A 150 18.73 6.08 1.99
CA PHE A 150 19.25 5.57 3.24
C PHE A 150 20.78 5.59 3.26
N ASP A 151 21.34 6.24 4.27
CA ASP A 151 22.77 6.16 4.62
C ASP A 151 23.09 4.98 5.54
N ASP A 152 22.37 3.85 5.40
CA ASP A 152 22.67 2.61 6.12
C ASP A 152 23.65 1.76 5.28
N PRO A 153 24.91 1.54 5.73
CA PRO A 153 25.86 0.70 5.03
C PRO A 153 25.34 -0.72 4.77
N GLN A 154 24.50 -1.27 5.66
CA GLN A 154 23.94 -2.61 5.47
C GLN A 154 22.98 -2.66 4.29
N TRP A 155 22.17 -1.62 4.10
CA TRP A 155 21.30 -1.50 2.94
C TRP A 155 22.14 -1.30 1.66
N LEU A 156 23.11 -0.38 1.70
CA LEU A 156 23.97 -0.07 0.56
C LEU A 156 24.88 -1.23 0.12
N ASP A 157 25.32 -2.09 1.05
CA ASP A 157 26.13 -3.28 0.77
C ASP A 157 25.31 -4.57 0.63
N SER A 158 23.98 -4.50 0.78
CA SER A 158 23.10 -5.59 0.40
C SER A 158 23.31 -5.90 -1.08
N HIS A 159 23.38 -7.20 -1.38
CA HIS A 159 23.78 -7.68 -2.69
C HIS A 159 22.95 -8.87 -3.13
N PHE A 160 22.84 -8.98 -4.44
CA PHE A 160 22.08 -10.00 -5.12
C PHE A 160 22.94 -10.60 -6.23
N TYR A 161 22.57 -11.78 -6.69
CA TYR A 161 23.24 -12.46 -7.80
C TYR A 161 22.26 -12.59 -8.95
N PHE A 162 22.69 -12.16 -10.14
CA PHE A 162 21.93 -12.29 -11.39
C PHE A 162 22.84 -12.90 -12.46
N TYR A 163 22.25 -13.61 -13.40
CA TYR A 163 22.93 -13.94 -14.65
C TYR A 163 22.80 -12.73 -15.60
N ASP A 164 23.91 -12.34 -16.22
CA ASP A 164 23.92 -11.31 -17.27
C ASP A 164 23.61 -11.90 -18.66
N GLU A 165 23.69 -11.07 -19.70
CA GLU A 165 23.43 -11.48 -21.08
C GLU A 165 24.45 -12.49 -21.65
N ASN A 166 25.61 -12.64 -21.00
CA ASN A 166 26.66 -13.61 -21.35
C ASN A 166 26.56 -14.90 -20.54
N ALA A 167 25.52 -15.02 -19.70
CA ALA A 167 25.32 -16.10 -18.73
C ALA A 167 26.40 -16.17 -17.65
N ASP A 168 27.06 -15.05 -17.36
CA ASP A 168 27.97 -14.92 -16.22
C ASP A 168 27.18 -14.57 -14.95
N LEU A 169 27.55 -15.19 -13.82
CA LEU A 169 26.92 -14.90 -12.53
C LEU A 169 27.55 -13.63 -11.93
N VAL A 170 26.80 -12.53 -11.96
CA VAL A 170 27.23 -11.21 -11.51
C VAL A 170 26.64 -10.89 -10.14
N ARG A 171 27.50 -10.41 -9.23
CA ARG A 171 27.09 -9.87 -7.94
C ARG A 171 26.85 -8.36 -8.07
N VAL A 172 25.64 -7.91 -7.77
CA VAL A 172 25.27 -6.48 -7.78
C VAL A 172 24.97 -5.99 -6.37
N LYS A 173 25.22 -4.72 -6.09
CA LYS A 173 24.91 -4.07 -4.81
C LYS A 173 23.86 -2.99 -5.00
N VAL A 174 23.05 -2.76 -3.97
CA VAL A 174 22.03 -1.69 -3.96
C VAL A 174 22.65 -0.32 -4.32
N ARG A 175 23.79 0.03 -3.73
CA ARG A 175 24.46 1.32 -3.99
C ARG A 175 24.79 1.59 -5.46
N ASP A 176 24.96 0.54 -6.26
CA ASP A 176 25.33 0.66 -7.67
C ASP A 176 24.10 0.82 -8.58
N ALA A 177 22.90 0.64 -8.03
CA ALA A 177 21.63 0.79 -8.74
C ALA A 177 20.92 2.13 -8.48
N ILE A 178 21.40 2.94 -7.53
CA ILE A 178 20.79 4.24 -7.17
C ILE A 178 20.90 5.26 -8.31
N ASP A 179 22.03 5.27 -9.04
CA ASP A 179 22.27 6.20 -10.15
C ASP A 179 21.94 5.52 -11.49
N MET A 180 20.77 5.84 -12.03
CA MET A 180 20.30 5.29 -13.30
C MET A 180 21.17 5.66 -14.50
N ASP A 181 21.88 6.80 -14.46
CA ASP A 181 22.75 7.19 -15.57
C ASP A 181 23.92 6.19 -15.70
N ARG A 182 24.37 5.61 -14.57
CA ARG A 182 25.37 4.54 -14.56
C ARG A 182 24.82 3.23 -15.10
N LEU A 183 23.52 2.98 -14.95
CA LEU A 183 22.81 1.85 -15.52
C LEU A 183 22.36 2.07 -16.98
N ARG A 184 22.52 3.30 -17.50
CA ARG A 184 22.34 3.67 -18.91
C ARG A 184 20.91 3.46 -19.44
N TYR A 185 19.91 3.71 -18.60
CA TYR A 185 18.51 3.77 -19.02
C TYR A 185 17.78 4.94 -18.37
N ALA A 186 16.66 5.32 -18.98
CA ALA A 186 15.75 6.35 -18.48
C ALA A 186 14.32 6.03 -18.92
N TYR A 187 13.34 6.67 -18.27
CA TYR A 187 11.94 6.59 -18.66
C TYR A 187 11.53 7.79 -19.49
N GLU A 188 10.64 7.56 -20.45
CA GLU A 188 9.97 8.63 -21.18
C GLU A 188 9.14 9.49 -20.22
N GLU A 189 9.21 10.81 -20.40
CA GLU A 189 8.37 11.76 -19.68
C GLU A 189 6.95 11.72 -20.25
N VAL A 190 5.98 11.48 -19.38
CA VAL A 190 4.55 11.43 -19.72
C VAL A 190 3.77 12.14 -18.63
N ASP A 191 2.55 12.58 -18.97
CA ASP A 191 1.66 13.27 -18.04
C ASP A 191 1.44 12.48 -16.75
N LEU A 192 1.39 13.19 -15.62
CA LEU A 192 1.18 12.65 -14.29
C LEU A 192 -0.16 13.13 -13.71
N PRO A 193 -1.31 12.74 -14.29
CA PRO A 193 -2.63 13.27 -13.90
C PRO A 193 -3.01 12.96 -12.44
N TRP A 194 -2.30 12.04 -11.79
CA TRP A 194 -2.50 11.72 -10.38
C TRP A 194 -1.94 12.78 -9.44
N LEU A 195 -1.03 13.66 -9.88
CA LEU A 195 -0.54 14.77 -9.04
C LEU A 195 -1.65 15.76 -8.66
N ASP A 196 -2.64 15.93 -9.54
CA ASP A 196 -3.80 16.81 -9.32
C ASP A 196 -4.99 16.08 -8.67
N ALA A 197 -4.83 14.80 -8.32
CA ALA A 197 -5.89 13.93 -7.83
C ALA A 197 -5.95 13.85 -6.30
N ARG A 198 -5.52 14.89 -5.58
CA ARG A 198 -5.62 14.98 -4.11
C ARG A 198 -7.07 14.74 -3.66
N PRO A 199 -7.35 13.70 -2.85
CA PRO A 199 -8.68 13.43 -2.32
C PRO A 199 -9.22 14.59 -1.47
N ARG A 200 -10.55 14.75 -1.45
CA ARG A 200 -11.24 15.71 -0.58
C ARG A 200 -11.92 14.99 0.58
N PRO A 201 -12.12 15.67 1.74
CA PRO A 201 -12.92 15.12 2.83
C PRO A 201 -14.28 14.66 2.33
N SER A 202 -14.71 13.47 2.76
CA SER A 202 -15.98 12.88 2.32
C SER A 202 -17.18 13.67 2.81
N VAL A 203 -17.01 14.34 3.96
CA VAL A 203 -17.91 15.35 4.49
C VAL A 203 -17.08 16.51 5.06
N PRO A 204 -17.66 17.71 5.25
CA PRO A 204 -16.96 18.81 5.91
C PRO A 204 -16.39 18.41 7.29
N PRO A 205 -15.14 18.75 7.62
CA PRO A 205 -14.48 18.33 8.87
C PRO A 205 -15.27 18.62 10.16
N ASN A 206 -15.88 19.80 10.25
CA ASN A 206 -16.73 20.18 11.39
C ASN A 206 -17.97 19.29 11.54
N VAL A 207 -18.55 18.82 10.43
CA VAL A 207 -19.67 17.88 10.40
C VAL A 207 -19.18 16.48 10.79
N ALA A 208 -18.05 16.02 10.25
CA ALA A 208 -17.45 14.74 10.63
C ALA A 208 -17.23 14.65 12.14
N ARG A 209 -16.59 15.66 12.73
CA ARG A 209 -16.33 15.76 14.18
C ARG A 209 -17.61 15.68 15.00
N SER A 210 -18.65 16.38 14.57
CA SER A 210 -19.95 16.37 15.26
C SER A 210 -20.62 14.99 15.22
N LEU A 211 -20.57 14.32 14.06
CA LEU A 211 -21.13 12.98 13.89
C LEU A 211 -20.34 11.91 14.66
N LEU A 212 -19.01 11.97 14.66
CA LEU A 212 -18.15 11.06 15.42
C LEU A 212 -18.38 11.20 16.93
N ARG A 213 -18.48 12.42 17.45
CA ARG A 213 -18.82 12.67 18.88
C ARG A 213 -20.22 12.20 19.24
N ALA A 214 -21.19 12.29 18.32
CA ALA A 214 -22.52 11.74 18.56
C ALA A 214 -22.48 10.21 18.66
N LYS A 215 -21.67 9.54 17.83
CA LYS A 215 -21.46 8.08 17.86
C LYS A 215 -20.68 7.60 19.08
N GLU A 216 -19.83 8.43 19.67
CA GLU A 216 -19.11 8.13 20.92
C GLU A 216 -20.08 7.90 22.10
N ASN A 217 -21.24 8.57 22.08
CA ASN A 217 -22.24 8.46 23.14
C ASN A 217 -23.26 7.31 22.92
N ASP A 218 -23.11 6.52 21.84
CA ASP A 218 -23.98 5.39 21.53
C ASP A 218 -23.28 4.07 21.89
N ASP A 219 -23.62 3.52 23.06
CA ASP A 219 -23.09 2.25 23.60
C ASP A 219 -23.26 1.06 22.64
N ASN A 220 -24.17 1.12 21.65
CA ASN A 220 -24.40 0.03 20.70
C ASN A 220 -23.42 0.00 19.51
N LEU A 221 -22.63 1.05 19.28
CA LEU A 221 -21.66 1.13 18.18
C LEU A 221 -20.20 0.90 18.63
N LEU A 222 -19.99 0.77 19.93
CA LEU A 222 -18.69 0.55 20.54
C LEU A 222 -18.31 -0.93 20.52
N ARG A 223 -17.71 -1.40 19.42
CA ARG A 223 -16.69 -2.45 19.54
C ARG A 223 -15.48 -1.84 20.26
N MET A 224 -15.62 -1.89 21.58
CA MET A 224 -14.79 -1.43 22.70
C MET A 224 -13.32 -1.13 22.37
N ALA A 225 -12.87 0.14 22.48
CA ALA A 225 -12.64 0.91 23.72
C ALA A 225 -11.32 0.60 24.47
N THR A 226 -10.35 -0.04 23.81
CA THR A 226 -8.95 0.01 24.25
C THR A 226 -8.03 0.10 23.04
N ASN A 227 -6.99 0.96 23.05
CA ASN A 227 -5.94 0.99 22.01
C ASN A 227 -5.04 -0.26 22.02
N LYS A 228 -5.54 -1.38 22.57
CA LYS A 228 -4.82 -2.64 22.76
C LYS A 228 -5.75 -3.77 22.32
N GLY A 229 -5.46 -4.34 21.16
CA GLY A 229 -6.01 -5.60 20.69
C GLY A 229 -5.45 -6.80 21.49
N PRO A 230 -5.81 -8.04 21.12
CA PRO A 230 -5.94 -8.45 19.71
C PRO A 230 -7.37 -8.39 19.16
N TRP A 231 -7.53 -7.86 17.95
CA TRP A 231 -8.77 -7.88 17.18
C TRP A 231 -8.66 -8.82 15.99
N THR A 232 -9.68 -9.64 15.77
CA THR A 232 -9.90 -10.31 14.48
C THR A 232 -10.75 -9.39 13.60
N LEU A 233 -10.31 -9.11 12.38
CA LEU A 233 -10.96 -8.13 11.50
C LEU A 233 -12.19 -8.71 10.76
N GLU A 234 -13.06 -9.48 11.42
CA GLU A 234 -14.28 -10.03 10.79
C GLU A 234 -15.24 -8.95 10.28
N GLU A 235 -15.26 -7.81 10.96
CA GLU A 235 -15.97 -6.59 10.60
C GLU A 235 -15.07 -5.39 10.88
N THR A 236 -15.51 -4.19 10.48
CA THR A 236 -14.75 -2.97 10.68
C THR A 236 -14.45 -2.75 12.17
N VAL A 237 -13.19 -2.55 12.49
CA VAL A 237 -12.72 -2.19 13.84
C VAL A 237 -12.51 -0.69 13.88
N ARG A 238 -13.21 0.01 14.78
CA ARG A 238 -13.03 1.45 14.99
C ARG A 238 -12.49 1.72 16.38
N VAL A 239 -11.40 2.48 16.48
CA VAL A 239 -10.73 2.80 17.75
C VAL A 239 -10.33 4.26 17.81
N GLN A 240 -10.38 4.85 18.99
CA GLN A 240 -9.94 6.21 19.23
C GLN A 240 -8.49 6.22 19.70
N VAL A 241 -7.58 6.68 18.85
CA VAL A 241 -6.14 6.65 19.11
C VAL A 241 -5.68 8.00 19.63
N ALA A 242 -5.10 8.01 20.82
CA ALA A 242 -4.52 9.22 21.41
C ALA A 242 -3.26 9.64 20.63
N ARG A 243 -3.13 10.94 20.38
CA ARG A 243 -1.97 11.51 19.69
C ARG A 243 -0.90 11.89 20.70
N PRO A 244 0.38 11.52 20.50
CA PRO A 244 1.45 11.99 21.36
C PRO A 244 1.53 13.52 21.30
N LYS A 245 1.86 14.17 22.42
CA LYS A 245 2.00 15.64 22.42
C LYS A 245 3.12 16.06 21.47
N SER A 246 2.75 16.82 20.44
CA SER A 246 3.68 17.43 19.50
C SER A 246 4.75 18.23 20.26
N THR A 247 6.03 17.88 20.06
CA THR A 247 7.14 18.70 20.52
C THR A 247 7.51 19.70 19.43
N ILE A 248 8.23 20.78 19.74
CA ILE A 248 8.65 21.78 18.73
C ILE A 248 9.42 21.14 17.54
N LYS A 249 10.04 19.97 17.74
CA LYS A 249 10.70 19.17 16.69
C LYS A 249 9.74 18.44 15.75
N ALA A 250 8.51 18.15 16.19
CA ALA A 250 7.52 17.39 15.42
C ALA A 250 7.01 18.13 14.17
N ARG A 251 7.37 19.41 13.97
CA ARG A 251 7.06 20.14 12.72
C ARG A 251 7.94 19.71 11.54
N GLU A 252 9.06 19.03 11.78
CA GLU A 252 9.94 18.46 10.73
C GLU A 252 9.78 16.92 10.61
N GLU A 253 9.09 16.29 11.56
CA GLU A 253 8.83 14.85 11.61
C GLU A 253 7.48 14.53 10.98
N GLU A 254 7.37 13.35 10.37
CA GLU A 254 6.09 12.83 9.87
C GLU A 254 5.33 12.18 11.03
N GLU A 255 4.08 12.59 11.26
CA GLU A 255 3.17 11.87 12.15
C GLU A 255 2.73 10.57 11.45
N VAL A 256 3.03 9.43 12.07
CA VAL A 256 2.75 8.10 11.50
C VAL A 256 1.81 7.30 12.37
N LEU A 257 0.78 6.72 11.74
CA LEU A 257 -0.07 5.70 12.34
C LEU A 257 0.63 4.33 12.22
N VAL A 258 0.79 3.63 13.33
CA VAL A 258 1.37 2.29 13.40
C VAL A 258 0.27 1.28 13.73
N VAL A 259 0.05 0.33 12.83
CA VAL A 259 -0.80 -0.85 13.08
C VAL A 259 0.12 -2.00 13.47
N GLU A 260 -0.07 -2.53 14.67
CA GLU A 260 0.86 -3.43 15.34
C GLU A 260 0.40 -4.88 15.32
N GLY A 261 1.36 -5.80 15.26
CA GLY A 261 1.11 -7.20 15.52
C GLY A 261 0.26 -7.92 14.47
N ILE A 262 0.25 -7.43 13.23
CA ILE A 262 -0.54 -8.00 12.15
C ILE A 262 -0.11 -9.44 11.92
N SER A 263 -1.05 -10.37 12.02
CA SER A 263 -0.84 -11.78 11.71
C SER A 263 -1.97 -12.29 10.82
N VAL A 264 -1.61 -13.15 9.86
CA VAL A 264 -2.54 -13.68 8.86
C VAL A 264 -2.44 -15.20 8.85
N GLU A 265 -3.56 -15.88 9.09
CA GLU A 265 -3.62 -17.34 9.18
C GLU A 265 -3.28 -18.01 7.84
N ASN A 266 -2.57 -19.14 7.91
CA ASN A 266 -2.26 -20.02 6.77
C ASN A 266 -1.58 -19.35 5.56
N GLU A 267 -0.92 -18.20 5.76
CA GLU A 267 -0.30 -17.42 4.67
C GLU A 267 -1.28 -17.11 3.53
N MET A 268 -2.56 -16.93 3.87
CA MET A 268 -3.59 -16.57 2.90
C MET A 268 -3.43 -15.12 2.43
N TYR A 269 -4.10 -14.81 1.32
CA TYR A 269 -4.29 -13.42 0.94
C TYR A 269 -5.03 -12.69 2.06
N ALA A 270 -4.59 -11.47 2.36
CA ALA A 270 -5.28 -10.60 3.30
C ALA A 270 -5.18 -9.15 2.84
N LYS A 271 -6.29 -8.43 2.96
CA LYS A 271 -6.33 -6.98 2.74
C LYS A 271 -7.26 -6.30 3.73
N PHE A 272 -6.81 -5.18 4.27
CA PHE A 272 -7.68 -4.22 4.94
C PHE A 272 -7.21 -2.80 4.63
N ASP A 273 -8.16 -1.89 4.61
CA ASP A 273 -7.91 -0.48 4.40
C ASP A 273 -7.95 0.24 5.75
N VAL A 274 -7.21 1.33 5.85
CA VAL A 274 -7.13 2.14 7.07
C VAL A 274 -7.67 3.52 6.77
N TYR A 275 -8.56 4.00 7.64
CA TYR A 275 -9.14 5.34 7.51
C TYR A 275 -9.04 6.15 8.80
N ILE A 276 -8.83 7.46 8.67
CA ILE A 276 -8.84 8.44 9.75
C ILE A 276 -10.16 9.22 9.73
N ASN A 277 -10.82 9.31 10.88
CA ASN A 277 -12.06 10.05 11.08
C ASN A 277 -13.20 9.68 10.09
N LEU A 278 -13.22 8.42 9.63
CA LEU A 278 -14.28 7.91 8.78
C LEU A 278 -15.61 7.88 9.54
N VAL A 279 -16.56 8.69 9.09
CA VAL A 279 -17.88 8.79 9.70
C VAL A 279 -18.71 7.53 9.40
N ASP A 280 -18.73 7.09 8.14
CA ASP A 280 -19.57 6.01 7.65
C ASP A 280 -18.79 5.11 6.69
N GLU A 281 -18.96 3.79 6.82
CA GLU A 281 -18.25 2.81 5.97
C GLU A 281 -18.71 2.86 4.51
N THR A 282 -19.92 3.36 4.24
CA THR A 282 -20.39 3.61 2.87
C THR A 282 -19.57 4.68 2.14
N MET A 283 -18.80 5.49 2.87
CA MET A 283 -17.88 6.49 2.31
C MET A 283 -16.45 5.96 2.13
N ALA A 284 -16.16 4.72 2.56
CA ALA A 284 -14.83 4.14 2.52
C ALA A 284 -14.36 3.91 1.07
N SER A 285 -13.50 4.81 0.57
CA SER A 285 -12.95 4.75 -0.79
C SER A 285 -11.53 5.33 -0.81
N PRO A 286 -10.63 4.88 -1.70
CA PRO A 286 -9.35 5.58 -1.94
C PRO A 286 -9.53 7.03 -2.41
N ARG A 287 -10.74 7.42 -2.86
CA ARG A 287 -11.11 8.80 -3.22
C ARG A 287 -11.47 9.68 -2.03
N SER A 288 -11.61 9.09 -0.84
CA SER A 288 -11.88 9.81 0.41
C SER A 288 -10.56 10.30 1.01
N ARG A 289 -10.52 11.54 1.51
CA ARG A 289 -9.33 12.05 2.21
C ARG A 289 -9.03 11.29 3.50
N GLU A 290 -10.05 10.67 4.06
CA GLU A 290 -9.97 9.81 5.23
C GLU A 290 -9.09 8.57 4.99
N PHE A 291 -8.84 8.15 3.74
CA PHE A 291 -8.01 6.98 3.43
C PHE A 291 -6.53 7.20 3.79
N ALA A 292 -6.02 6.40 4.73
CA ALA A 292 -4.63 6.43 5.19
C ALA A 292 -3.71 5.43 4.49
N GLY A 293 -4.27 4.46 3.77
CA GLY A 293 -3.53 3.42 3.08
C GLY A 293 -4.17 2.05 3.27
N CYS A 294 -3.48 1.03 2.76
CA CYS A 294 -3.92 -0.35 2.86
C CYS A 294 -2.79 -1.28 3.29
N PHE A 295 -3.16 -2.37 3.97
CA PHE A 295 -2.30 -3.53 4.12
C PHE A 295 -2.70 -4.56 3.07
N VAL A 296 -1.72 -5.10 2.34
CA VAL A 296 -1.96 -6.18 1.36
C VAL A 296 -0.90 -7.26 1.54
N LYS A 297 -1.32 -8.47 1.90
CA LYS A 297 -0.47 -9.65 1.94
C LYS A 297 -0.82 -10.59 0.80
N MET A 298 0.17 -10.89 -0.04
CA MET A 298 0.03 -11.90 -1.09
C MET A 298 0.25 -13.31 -0.52
N LYS A 299 -0.45 -14.30 -1.09
CA LYS A 299 -0.29 -15.70 -0.70
C LYS A 299 1.14 -16.18 -0.98
N GLY A 300 1.79 -16.77 0.02
CA GLY A 300 3.11 -17.38 -0.14
C GLY A 300 4.28 -16.40 -0.27
N ALA A 301 4.07 -15.09 -0.05
CA ALA A 301 5.13 -14.10 -0.14
C ALA A 301 6.21 -14.21 0.95
N ASP A 302 5.94 -15.01 1.98
CA ASP A 302 6.63 -14.93 3.26
C ASP A 302 7.02 -16.28 3.83
N MET A 303 7.53 -17.20 3.00
CA MET A 303 8.02 -18.48 3.51
C MET A 303 9.12 -18.30 4.57
N ALA A 304 9.92 -17.23 4.48
CA ALA A 304 10.98 -16.89 5.44
C ALA A 304 10.49 -16.18 6.72
N THR A 305 9.26 -15.63 6.73
CA THR A 305 8.70 -14.89 7.89
C THR A 305 7.42 -15.53 8.41
N LYS A 306 7.17 -16.80 8.08
CA LYS A 306 5.96 -17.55 8.45
C LYS A 306 5.65 -17.43 9.94
N GLY A 307 4.44 -16.97 10.26
CA GLY A 307 3.98 -16.79 11.64
C GLY A 307 4.53 -15.56 12.36
N ARG A 308 5.34 -14.71 11.71
CA ARG A 308 5.79 -13.44 12.31
C ARG A 308 4.69 -12.39 12.26
N ARG A 309 4.55 -11.72 13.40
CA ARG A 309 3.76 -10.51 13.56
C ARG A 309 4.44 -9.35 12.85
N ARG A 310 3.65 -8.50 12.19
CA ARG A 310 4.14 -7.38 11.39
C ARG A 310 3.61 -6.07 11.93
N ASN A 311 4.41 -5.03 11.79
CA ASN A 311 3.96 -3.67 11.99
C ASN A 311 3.99 -2.98 10.62
N ILE A 312 2.95 -2.20 10.32
CA ILE A 312 2.91 -1.34 9.14
C ILE A 312 2.69 0.10 9.61
N LYS A 313 3.28 1.05 8.88
CA LYS A 313 3.23 2.48 9.18
C LYS A 313 2.54 3.21 8.05
N PHE A 314 1.71 4.19 8.38
CA PHE A 314 1.04 5.07 7.43
C PHE A 314 1.37 6.52 7.79
N GLY A 315 1.89 7.30 6.84
CA GLY A 315 2.01 8.76 7.01
C GLY A 315 0.62 9.38 7.04
N ILE A 316 0.35 10.20 8.06
CA ILE A 316 -0.98 10.78 8.28
C ILE A 316 -0.96 12.30 8.42
N SER A 317 0.19 12.96 8.35
CA SER A 317 0.30 14.41 8.62
C SER A 317 -0.61 15.23 7.70
N GLU A 318 -0.50 15.04 6.39
CA GLU A 318 -1.33 15.74 5.40
C GLU A 318 -2.83 15.37 5.55
N ILE A 319 -3.14 14.15 6.02
CA ILE A 319 -4.52 13.73 6.28
C ILE A 319 -5.10 14.53 7.46
N LEU A 320 -4.32 14.68 8.53
CA LEU A 320 -4.75 15.43 9.71
C LEU A 320 -4.98 16.90 9.38
N GLU A 321 -4.12 17.51 8.55
CA GLU A 321 -4.30 18.88 8.08
C GLU A 321 -5.59 19.03 7.25
N ASP A 322 -5.80 18.17 6.25
CA ASP A 322 -6.98 18.26 5.37
C ASP A 322 -8.30 17.96 6.10
N LEU A 323 -8.24 17.19 7.20
CA LEU A 323 -9.38 16.89 8.06
C LEU A 323 -9.51 17.85 9.25
N GLU A 324 -8.71 18.92 9.31
CA GLU A 324 -8.67 19.90 10.41
C GLU A 324 -8.55 19.24 11.80
N ALA A 325 -7.83 18.12 11.87
CA ALA A 325 -7.68 17.25 13.06
C ALA A 325 -6.29 17.33 13.69
N ASP A 326 -5.42 18.20 13.17
CA ASP A 326 -4.04 18.43 13.62
C ASP A 326 -3.95 19.00 15.04
N GLU A 327 -5.00 19.67 15.53
CA GLU A 327 -5.11 20.15 16.92
C GLU A 327 -5.85 19.18 17.87
N GLU A 328 -6.41 18.07 17.39
CA GLU A 328 -7.18 17.14 18.22
C GLU A 328 -6.29 16.25 19.09
N GLU A 329 -6.63 16.02 20.36
CA GLU A 329 -5.84 15.14 21.26
C GLU A 329 -5.89 13.65 20.86
N SER A 330 -6.87 13.27 20.05
CA SER A 330 -7.10 11.91 19.59
C SER A 330 -7.85 11.90 18.26
N ILE A 331 -7.70 10.84 17.49
CA ILE A 331 -8.42 10.63 16.22
C ILE A 331 -9.12 9.28 16.20
N TRP A 332 -10.15 9.14 15.39
CA TRP A 332 -10.78 7.86 15.12
C TRP A 332 -10.05 7.14 13.98
N VAL A 333 -9.70 5.88 14.20
CA VAL A 333 -9.06 5.01 13.21
C VAL A 333 -10.00 3.86 12.91
N SER A 334 -10.29 3.62 11.63
CA SER A 334 -11.11 2.50 11.16
C SER A 334 -10.27 1.53 10.34
N LEU A 335 -10.20 0.27 10.76
CA LEU A 335 -9.64 -0.84 9.99
C LEU A 335 -10.79 -1.56 9.27
N VAL A 336 -10.86 -1.41 7.95
CA VAL A 336 -11.95 -1.93 7.12
C VAL A 336 -11.46 -3.19 6.40
N PRO A 337 -11.88 -4.40 6.81
CA PRO A 337 -11.47 -5.63 6.14
C PRO A 337 -12.00 -5.67 4.71
N ARG A 338 -11.15 -6.10 3.77
CA ARG A 338 -11.51 -6.24 2.35
C ARG A 338 -11.40 -7.69 1.90
N GLY A 339 -12.17 -7.99 0.86
CA GLY A 339 -12.11 -9.29 0.17
C GLY A 339 -12.44 -10.52 1.02
N GLY A 340 -13.23 -10.36 2.08
CA GLY A 340 -13.60 -11.47 2.98
C GLY A 340 -12.43 -12.13 3.70
N THR A 341 -11.30 -11.42 3.84
CA THR A 341 -10.07 -11.92 4.50
C THR A 341 -9.98 -11.54 5.98
N GLY A 342 -11.04 -10.93 6.49
CA GLY A 342 -11.12 -10.40 7.84
C GLY A 342 -10.99 -11.44 8.95
N ASN A 343 -11.66 -12.58 8.77
CA ASN A 343 -11.67 -13.71 9.71
C ASN A 343 -10.29 -14.36 9.92
N VAL A 344 -9.35 -14.15 9.00
CA VAL A 344 -8.00 -14.72 9.05
C VAL A 344 -6.93 -13.68 9.38
N THR A 345 -7.33 -12.44 9.64
CA THR A 345 -6.42 -11.32 9.93
C THR A 345 -6.61 -10.85 11.35
N ARG A 346 -5.51 -10.81 12.11
CA ARG A 346 -5.48 -10.34 13.51
C ARG A 346 -4.54 -9.16 13.66
N VAL A 347 -4.92 -8.19 14.49
CA VAL A 347 -4.15 -6.97 14.78
C VAL A 347 -4.05 -6.81 16.30
N ASP A 348 -2.83 -6.62 16.82
CA ASP A 348 -2.58 -6.53 18.27
C ASP A 348 -2.77 -5.11 18.83
N GLY A 349 -2.65 -4.06 18.01
CA GLY A 349 -2.75 -2.69 18.51
C GLY A 349 -2.67 -1.62 17.42
N ILE A 350 -3.01 -0.39 17.80
CA ILE A 350 -2.82 0.80 16.97
C ILE A 350 -2.26 1.91 17.86
N ARG A 351 -1.25 2.61 17.36
CA ARG A 351 -0.66 3.78 18.02
C ARG A 351 -0.18 4.80 17.00
N ILE A 352 0.14 6.00 17.47
CA ILE A 352 0.71 7.07 16.65
C ILE A 352 2.12 7.39 17.16
N ASP A 353 3.04 7.57 16.22
CA ASP A 353 4.45 7.91 16.43
C ASP A 353 4.84 9.13 15.60
N TYR A 354 6.03 9.66 15.85
CA TYR A 354 6.70 10.61 14.95
C TYR A 354 7.92 9.93 14.29
N MET A 355 8.03 10.08 12.97
CA MET A 355 9.13 9.58 12.16
C MET A 355 10.00 10.76 11.69
N PRO A 356 11.31 10.77 12.01
CA PRO A 356 12.20 11.86 11.64
C PRO A 356 12.42 11.99 10.14
#